data_AF-A0A2K8JMJ9-F1
#
_entry.id   AF-A0A2K8JMJ9-F1
#
_cell.length_a   1.000
_cell.length_b   1.000
_cell.length_c   1.000
_cell.angle_alpha   90.00
_cell.angle_beta   90.00
_cell.angle_gamma   90.00
#
_symmetry.space_group_name_H-M   'P 1'
#
loop_
_entity.id
_entity.type
_entity.pdbx_description
1 polymer ?
#
loop_
_entity_poly.entity_id
_entity_poly.type
_entity_poly.pdbx_seq_one_letter_code
_entity_poly.pdbx_strand_id
1 'polypeptide(L)'
;MRVLLGLIFCTCALYGSVKADDYEVSNATAIVRGLPLRRFFDRWNPKGLRPYTEFVYTVITDPDKTLQIHCPYISLHQPCEEYSLDIIDGQQKKRICGKVKKFYYNSTTSKVDVLIRTGPKLVKVAPRCSARPLKKN
;
A
#
# COMPACT_ATOMS: atom_id res chain seq x y z
N MET A 1 -18.27 2.85 53.89
CA MET A 1 -17.38 2.91 52.71
C MET A 1 -17.97 2.00 51.63
N ARG A 2 -18.39 2.55 50.49
CA ARG A 2 -18.89 1.79 49.34
C ARG A 2 -17.75 1.66 48.33
N VAL A 3 -17.26 0.44 48.12
CA VAL A 3 -16.25 0.14 47.11
C VAL A 3 -16.98 -0.06 45.79
N LEU A 4 -16.85 0.90 44.88
CA LEU A 4 -17.29 0.78 43.50
C LEU A 4 -16.31 -0.15 42.76
N LEU A 5 -16.71 -1.41 42.59
CA LEU A 5 -16.11 -2.33 41.63
C LEU A 5 -16.48 -1.85 40.23
N GLY A 6 -15.61 -1.03 39.65
CA GLY A 6 -15.66 -0.68 38.24
C GLY A 6 -15.37 -1.90 37.39
N LEU A 7 -16.41 -2.51 36.85
CA LEU A 7 -16.34 -3.43 35.71
C LEU A 7 -15.80 -2.65 34.51
N ILE A 8 -14.49 -2.68 34.33
CA ILE A 8 -13.84 -2.30 33.09
C ILE A 8 -14.26 -3.36 32.07
N PHE A 9 -15.32 -3.05 31.31
CA PHE A 9 -15.59 -3.72 30.06
C PHE A 9 -14.40 -3.46 29.14
N CYS A 10 -13.41 -4.35 29.20
CA CYS A 10 -12.38 -4.46 28.20
C CYS A 10 -13.11 -4.88 26.93
N THR A 11 -13.50 -3.91 26.11
CA THR A 11 -13.92 -4.13 24.74
C THR A 11 -12.68 -4.61 24.00
N CYS A 12 -12.36 -5.89 24.15
CA CYS A 12 -11.60 -6.64 23.17
C CYS A 12 -12.42 -6.51 21.89
N ALA A 13 -12.09 -5.49 21.11
CA ALA A 13 -12.63 -5.31 19.80
C ALA A 13 -12.42 -6.64 19.08
N LEU A 14 -13.55 -7.28 18.78
CA LEU A 14 -13.67 -8.38 17.85
C LEU A 14 -13.26 -7.86 16.47
N TYR A 15 -11.97 -7.56 16.31
CA TYR A 15 -11.38 -7.30 15.02
C TYR A 15 -11.36 -8.65 14.32
N GLY A 16 -12.31 -8.82 13.40
CA GLY A 16 -12.46 -10.03 12.61
C GLY A 16 -11.11 -10.41 12.01
N SER A 17 -10.57 -11.53 12.46
CA SER A 17 -9.39 -12.13 11.87
C SER A 17 -9.80 -12.66 10.50
N VAL A 18 -9.63 -11.84 9.46
CA VAL A 18 -9.81 -12.26 8.08
C VAL A 18 -8.73 -13.31 7.79
N LYS A 19 -9.11 -14.49 7.30
CA LYS A 19 -8.14 -15.54 6.98
C LYS A 19 -7.34 -15.11 5.75
N ALA A 20 -6.06 -15.47 5.69
CA ALA A 20 -5.21 -15.16 4.55
C ALA A 20 -5.78 -15.72 3.23
N ASP A 21 -6.51 -16.84 3.29
CA ASP A 21 -7.13 -17.52 2.15
C ASP A 21 -8.33 -16.75 1.55
N ASP A 22 -8.88 -15.77 2.27
CA ASP A 22 -10.01 -14.97 1.80
C ASP A 22 -9.58 -13.83 0.86
N TYR A 23 -8.26 -13.62 0.67
CA TYR A 23 -7.74 -12.55 -0.17
C TYR A 23 -7.53 -12.98 -1.63
N GLU A 24 -8.07 -12.19 -2.56
CA GLU A 24 -7.67 -12.25 -3.97
C GLU A 24 -6.26 -11.64 -4.10
N VAL A 25 -5.25 -12.47 -4.35
CA VAL A 25 -3.86 -12.02 -4.50
C VAL A 25 -3.52 -11.87 -5.97
N SER A 26 -2.91 -10.74 -6.33
CA SER A 26 -2.45 -10.46 -7.70
C SER A 26 -1.12 -9.73 -7.68
N ASN A 27 -0.30 -9.98 -8.70
CA ASN A 27 1.05 -9.43 -8.80
C ASN A 27 1.35 -8.93 -10.21
N ALA A 28 2.06 -7.81 -10.28
CA ALA A 28 2.57 -7.25 -11.52
C ALA A 28 4.01 -6.78 -11.32
N THR A 29 4.80 -6.84 -12.39
CA THR A 29 6.19 -6.37 -12.36
C THR A 29 6.46 -5.48 -13.57
N ALA A 30 7.23 -4.42 -13.35
CA ALA A 30 7.76 -3.59 -14.43
C ALA A 30 9.23 -3.27 -14.22
N ILE A 31 9.96 -3.22 -15.32
CA ILE A 31 11.36 -2.80 -15.38
C ILE A 31 11.40 -1.41 -16.02
N VAL A 32 12.02 -0.45 -15.32
CA VAL A 32 12.02 0.98 -15.66
C VAL A 32 13.45 1.43 -15.92
N ARG A 33 13.85 1.52 -17.19
CA ARG A 33 15.24 1.84 -17.59
C ARG A 33 15.49 3.31 -17.97
N GLY A 34 14.44 4.07 -18.31
CA GLY A 34 14.58 5.47 -18.71
C GLY A 34 13.30 6.29 -18.67
N LEU A 35 12.21 5.77 -19.25
CA LEU A 35 10.90 6.44 -19.17
C LEU A 35 10.20 6.12 -17.85
N PRO A 36 9.55 7.09 -17.20
CA PRO A 36 8.84 6.85 -15.95
C PRO A 36 7.62 5.97 -16.17
N LEU A 37 7.40 5.03 -15.25
CA LEU A 37 6.18 4.24 -15.17
C LEU A 37 5.05 5.11 -14.58
N ARG A 38 3.92 5.23 -15.28
CA ARG A 38 2.81 6.10 -14.88
C ARG A 38 1.57 5.30 -14.48
N ARG A 39 0.92 5.73 -13.40
CA ARG A 39 -0.40 5.25 -12.93
C ARG A 39 -0.50 3.73 -12.88
N PHE A 40 0.50 3.09 -12.29
CA PHE A 40 0.69 1.66 -12.44
C PHE A 40 -0.34 0.79 -11.71
N PHE A 41 -1.14 1.33 -10.79
CA PHE A 41 -2.30 0.63 -10.20
C PHE A 41 -3.59 0.80 -10.99
N ASP A 42 -3.82 1.98 -11.60
CA ASP A 42 -5.07 2.30 -12.32
C ASP A 42 -5.33 1.31 -13.46
N ARG A 43 -4.26 0.87 -14.15
CA ARG A 43 -4.37 -0.09 -15.26
C ARG A 43 -4.95 -1.43 -14.83
N TRP A 44 -4.61 -1.88 -13.63
CA TRP A 44 -5.06 -3.17 -13.09
C TRP A 44 -6.38 -3.06 -12.33
N ASN A 45 -6.71 -1.84 -11.87
CA ASN A 45 -7.88 -1.58 -11.03
C ASN A 45 -8.77 -0.46 -11.61
N PRO A 46 -9.25 -0.59 -12.88
CA PRO A 46 -9.96 0.49 -13.56
C PRO A 46 -11.31 0.84 -12.92
N LYS A 47 -11.88 -0.09 -12.13
CA LYS A 47 -13.15 0.09 -11.39
C LYS A 47 -12.92 0.33 -9.89
N GLY A 48 -11.69 0.64 -9.47
CA GLY A 48 -11.29 0.70 -8.07
C GLY A 48 -10.75 -0.63 -7.56
N LEU A 49 -10.41 -0.65 -6.26
CA LEU A 49 -9.87 -1.83 -5.58
C LEU A 49 -11.02 -2.61 -4.96
N ARG A 50 -11.12 -3.89 -5.32
CA ARG A 50 -12.13 -4.82 -4.79
C ARG A 50 -11.91 -5.07 -3.29
N PRO A 51 -12.95 -5.47 -2.55
CA PRO A 51 -12.78 -5.96 -1.19
C PRO A 51 -11.81 -7.15 -1.12
N TYR A 52 -11.15 -7.31 0.03
CA TYR A 52 -10.30 -8.47 0.32
C TYR A 52 -9.31 -8.77 -0.81
N THR A 53 -8.64 -7.74 -1.32
CA THR A 53 -7.66 -7.88 -2.38
C THR A 53 -6.29 -7.47 -1.87
N GLU A 54 -5.28 -8.29 -2.18
CA GLU A 54 -3.88 -7.92 -2.12
C GLU A 54 -3.32 -7.79 -3.53
N PHE A 55 -2.77 -6.63 -3.85
CA PHE A 55 -2.15 -6.39 -5.14
C PHE A 55 -0.74 -5.87 -4.97
N VAL A 56 0.24 -6.62 -5.47
CA VAL A 56 1.67 -6.29 -5.37
C VAL A 56 2.18 -5.81 -6.72
N TYR A 57 2.74 -4.60 -6.75
CA TYR A 57 3.42 -4.07 -7.92
C TYR A 57 4.91 -3.92 -7.65
N THR A 58 5.71 -4.78 -8.27
CA THR A 58 7.18 -4.73 -8.21
C THR A 58 7.72 -3.80 -9.30
N VAL A 59 8.50 -2.80 -8.90
CA VAL A 59 9.20 -1.90 -9.82
C VAL A 59 10.70 -2.13 -9.68
N ILE A 60 11.35 -2.40 -10.80
CA ILE A 60 12.80 -2.66 -10.88
C ILE A 60 13.44 -1.61 -11.79
N THR A 61 14.61 -1.09 -11.44
CA THR A 61 15.45 -0.23 -12.29
C THR A 61 16.84 -0.84 -12.45
N ASP A 62 17.67 -0.21 -13.29
CA ASP A 62 19.07 -0.59 -13.49
C ASP A 62 19.87 -0.56 -12.15
N PRO A 63 20.92 -1.39 -11.98
CA PRO A 63 21.66 -1.51 -10.71
C PRO A 63 22.35 -0.22 -10.25
N ASP A 64 22.65 0.70 -11.16
CA ASP A 64 23.27 2.01 -10.89
C ASP A 64 22.24 3.11 -10.54
N LYS A 65 20.95 2.76 -10.46
CA LYS A 65 19.84 3.68 -10.22
C LYS A 65 19.02 3.29 -8.99
N THR A 66 18.27 4.25 -8.47
CA THR A 66 17.20 4.02 -7.49
C THR A 66 15.86 4.48 -8.07
N LEU A 67 14.79 4.32 -7.29
CA LEU A 67 13.44 4.67 -7.70
C LEU A 67 12.87 5.80 -6.84
N GLN A 68 12.21 6.75 -7.46
CA GLN A 68 11.28 7.64 -6.78
C GLN A 68 9.85 7.20 -7.10
N ILE A 69 9.10 6.85 -6.06
CA ILE A 69 7.66 6.60 -6.13
C ILE A 69 6.93 7.89 -5.77
N HIS A 70 6.03 8.32 -6.65
CA HIS A 70 5.18 9.47 -6.43
C HIS A 70 3.71 9.08 -6.58
N CYS A 71 2.93 9.30 -5.53
CA CYS A 71 1.49 9.13 -5.50
C CYS A 71 0.85 10.51 -5.20
N PRO A 72 0.25 11.20 -6.19
CA PRO A 72 -0.35 12.53 -6.00
C PRO A 72 -1.48 12.50 -4.97
N TYR A 73 -2.18 11.37 -4.90
CA TYR A 73 -3.28 11.16 -3.97
C TYR A 73 -3.41 9.68 -3.60
N ILE A 74 -3.55 9.41 -2.32
CA ILE A 74 -3.89 8.11 -1.73
C ILE A 74 -5.16 8.34 -0.91
N SER A 75 -6.17 7.49 -1.11
CA SER A 75 -7.42 7.54 -0.35
C SER A 75 -7.89 6.13 -0.08
N LEU A 76 -7.35 5.56 1.00
CA LEU A 76 -7.77 4.27 1.53
C LEU A 76 -8.70 4.47 2.72
N HIS A 77 -9.53 3.47 3.02
CA HIS A 77 -10.29 3.46 4.26
C HIS A 77 -9.34 3.33 5.47
N GLN A 78 -9.89 3.56 6.66
CA GLN A 78 -9.26 3.16 7.92
C GLN A 78 -10.07 1.97 8.46
N PRO A 79 -9.45 1.07 9.26
CA PRO A 79 -8.11 1.18 9.86
C PRO A 79 -6.96 0.68 8.95
N CYS A 80 -5.72 1.01 9.30
CA CYS A 80 -4.50 0.75 8.51
C CYS A 80 -4.15 -0.75 8.42
N GLU A 81 -4.66 -1.55 9.34
CA GLU A 81 -4.46 -2.99 9.43
C GLU A 81 -5.24 -3.73 8.33
N GLU A 82 -6.39 -3.18 7.92
CA GLU A 82 -7.26 -3.70 6.88
C GLU A 82 -7.00 -3.07 5.51
N TYR A 83 -6.75 -1.76 5.48
CA TYR A 83 -6.51 -1.02 4.24
C TYR A 83 -5.16 -0.34 4.30
N SER A 84 -4.24 -0.74 3.44
CA SER A 84 -2.90 -0.15 3.41
C SER A 84 -2.32 -0.11 2.01
N LEU A 85 -1.51 0.91 1.77
CA LEU A 85 -0.47 0.92 0.75
C LEU A 85 0.85 0.80 1.49
N ASP A 86 1.52 -0.33 1.30
CA ASP A 86 2.82 -0.64 1.85
C ASP A 86 3.89 -0.46 0.76
N ILE A 87 4.96 0.26 1.06
CA ILE A 87 6.16 0.34 0.24
C ILE A 87 7.25 -0.49 0.92
N ILE A 88 7.76 -1.49 0.21
CA ILE A 88 8.80 -2.39 0.68
C ILE A 88 10.05 -2.15 -0.17
N ASP A 89 11.13 -1.74 0.49
CA ASP A 89 12.40 -1.38 -0.13
C ASP A 89 13.54 -2.09 0.62
N GLY A 90 13.93 -3.25 0.13
CA GLY A 90 14.82 -4.17 0.85
C GLY A 90 14.23 -4.57 2.21
N GLN A 91 14.89 -4.19 3.31
CA GLN A 91 14.42 -4.44 4.67
C GLN A 91 13.48 -3.36 5.21
N GLN A 92 13.36 -2.22 4.53
CA GLN A 92 12.50 -1.13 4.98
C GLN A 92 11.07 -1.35 4.53
N LYS A 93 10.12 -1.08 5.43
CA LYS A 93 8.69 -1.09 5.15
C LYS A 93 8.03 0.21 5.60
N LYS A 94 7.32 0.87 4.68
CA LYS A 94 6.51 2.06 4.97
C LYS A 94 5.04 1.77 4.71
N ARG A 95 4.22 1.82 5.76
CA ARG A 95 2.76 1.65 5.68
C ARG A 95 2.04 3.00 5.60
N ILE A 96 1.03 3.07 4.73
CA ILE A 96 0.23 4.28 4.48
C ILE A 96 -1.26 3.88 4.41
N CYS A 97 -2.15 4.59 5.10
CA CYS A 97 -3.60 4.47 4.94
C CYS A 97 -4.28 5.84 5.09
N GLY A 98 -5.61 5.87 4.95
CA GLY A 98 -6.37 7.11 4.99
C GLY A 98 -6.14 7.98 3.76
N LYS A 99 -6.31 9.31 3.94
CA LYS A 99 -6.16 10.31 2.88
C LYS A 99 -4.80 10.99 2.96
N VAL A 100 -3.97 10.81 1.94
CA VAL A 100 -2.65 11.45 1.83
C VAL A 100 -2.54 12.14 0.47
N LYS A 101 -2.02 13.38 0.45
CA LYS A 101 -1.78 14.17 -0.75
C LYS A 101 -0.27 14.32 -0.99
N LYS A 102 0.14 14.33 -2.27
CA LYS A 102 1.52 14.59 -2.71
C LYS A 102 2.56 13.74 -1.97
N PHE A 103 2.35 12.42 -1.97
CA PHE A 103 3.26 11.49 -1.31
C PHE A 103 4.45 11.16 -2.23
N TYR A 104 5.66 11.29 -1.70
CA TYR A 104 6.90 10.91 -2.37
C TYR A 104 7.68 9.93 -1.51
N TYR A 105 8.26 8.93 -2.15
CA TYR A 105 9.19 7.99 -1.53
C TYR A 105 10.42 7.83 -2.42
N ASN A 106 11.60 8.07 -1.86
CA ASN A 106 12.87 7.87 -2.54
C ASN A 106 13.48 6.56 -2.03
N SER A 107 13.68 5.62 -2.94
CA SER A 107 14.23 4.32 -2.65
C SER A 107 15.75 4.37 -2.49
N THR A 108 16.27 3.46 -1.69
CA THR A 108 17.72 3.22 -1.53
C THR A 108 18.20 2.02 -2.34
N THR A 109 17.29 1.22 -2.89
CA THR A 109 17.61 0.05 -3.71
C THR A 109 17.18 0.24 -5.17
N SER A 110 17.50 -0.73 -6.02
CA SER A 110 17.05 -0.78 -7.41
C SER A 110 15.70 -1.49 -7.58
N LYS A 111 15.07 -1.96 -6.50
CA LYS A 111 13.81 -2.70 -6.53
C LYS A 111 12.89 -2.24 -5.40
N VAL A 112 11.68 -1.83 -5.75
CA VAL A 112 10.63 -1.48 -4.77
C VAL A 112 9.40 -2.33 -5.03
N ASP A 113 8.86 -2.96 -3.99
CA ASP A 113 7.55 -3.60 -4.03
C ASP A 113 6.51 -2.64 -3.42
N VAL A 114 5.48 -2.29 -4.19
CA VAL A 114 4.37 -1.46 -3.72
C VAL A 114 3.13 -2.35 -3.61
N LEU A 115 2.73 -2.63 -2.38
CA LEU A 115 1.63 -3.54 -2.04
C LEU A 115 0.40 -2.74 -1.62
N ILE A 116 -0.75 -3.07 -2.18
CA ILE A 116 -2.05 -2.57 -1.73
C ILE A 116 -2.83 -3.71 -1.10
N ARG A 117 -3.34 -3.49 0.12
CA ARG A 117 -4.26 -4.38 0.82
C ARG A 117 -5.59 -3.66 1.04
N THR A 118 -6.69 -4.39 0.91
CA THR A 118 -8.05 -3.88 1.10
C THR A 118 -8.87 -4.81 1.99
N GLY A 119 -9.66 -4.23 2.88
CA GLY A 119 -10.61 -4.95 3.72
C GLY A 119 -11.99 -5.14 3.05
N PRO A 120 -13.09 -5.22 3.83
CA PRO A 120 -14.43 -5.58 3.34
C PRO A 120 -15.09 -4.60 2.36
N LYS A 121 -14.64 -3.34 2.32
CA LYS A 121 -15.31 -2.27 1.58
C LYS A 121 -14.55 -1.96 0.31
N LEU A 122 -15.30 -1.77 -0.77
CA LEU A 122 -14.77 -1.30 -2.05
C LEU A 122 -14.05 0.05 -1.86
N VAL A 123 -12.86 0.18 -2.45
CA VAL A 123 -12.18 1.47 -2.62
C VAL A 123 -12.40 1.94 -4.04
N LYS A 124 -13.30 2.91 -4.24
CA LYS A 124 -13.75 3.37 -5.57
C LYS A 124 -12.62 3.88 -6.48
N VAL A 125 -11.53 4.38 -5.90
CA VAL A 125 -10.42 4.98 -6.65
C VAL A 125 -9.11 4.40 -6.14
N ALA A 126 -8.39 3.69 -7.00
CA ALA A 126 -7.06 3.19 -6.67
C ALA A 126 -6.05 4.35 -6.51
N PRO A 127 -5.03 4.19 -5.66
CA PRO A 127 -3.91 5.12 -5.59
C PRO A 127 -3.22 5.30 -6.95
N ARG A 128 -3.06 6.56 -7.38
CA ARG A 128 -2.43 6.89 -8.67
C ARG A 128 -0.93 7.01 -8.54
N CYS A 129 -0.22 5.91 -8.41
CA CYS A 129 1.23 5.96 -8.21
C CYS A 129 2.01 5.91 -9.54
N SER A 130 3.17 6.55 -9.54
CA SER A 130 4.14 6.58 -10.64
C SER A 130 5.54 6.31 -10.10
N ALA A 131 6.41 5.75 -10.93
CA ALA A 131 7.78 5.44 -10.57
C ALA A 131 8.74 6.02 -11.60
N ARG A 132 9.76 6.72 -11.12
CA ARG A 132 10.81 7.34 -11.93
C ARG A 132 12.17 6.79 -11.48
N PRO A 133 13.05 6.38 -12.42
CA PRO A 133 14.40 6.04 -12.06
C PRO A 133 15.21 7.31 -11.77
N LEU A 134 16.06 7.26 -10.75
CA LEU A 134 17.01 8.30 -10.36
C LEU A 134 18.42 7.73 -10.43
N LYS A 135 19.42 8.55 -10.78
CA LYS A 135 20.82 8.15 -10.61
C LYS A 135 21.10 7.99 -9.12
N LYS A 136 21.87 6.96 -8.74
CA LYS A 136 22.45 6.88 -7.41
C LYS A 136 23.39 8.08 -7.22
N ASN A 137 23.24 8.76 -6.09
CA ASN A 137 24.23 9.75 -5.64
C ASN A 137 25.41 9.02 -5.01
#